data_AF-A0A661KZ60-F1
#
_entry.id   AF-A0A661KZ60-F1
#
_cell.length_a   1.000
_cell.length_b   1.000
_cell.length_c   1.000
_cell.angle_alpha   90.00
_cell.angle_beta   90.00
_cell.angle_gamma   90.00
#
_symmetry.space_group_name_H-M   'P 1'
#
loop_
_entity.id
_entity.type
_entity.pdbx_description
1 polymer ?
#
loop_
_entity_poly.entity_id
_entity_poly.type
_entity_poly.pdbx_seq_one_letter_code
_entity_poly.pdbx_strand_id
1 'polypeptide(L)'
;MLIFLKWPIFLFRKMEKIRKIPTEKEMIEQLRIGRIFLPPLSFRFLESEPKVDENRRLDALVEASWRGNVAKFAVECKALWTPKAFGDGLNLLRSLSLPKGYRPMLFLPFLSENQLQELEREGISGIDLCGNGVVIVPGMFAVFRSGGKNRFPSSAPIKNIYRKNSSMVGRVFVLRPVFNAVQDVCSEINQRNMLVNRWDKKPMSLSTVSKALKTLEQDLIVERRGAIRLLQPDKLLEKLSESYATPNITERLRLKVPDGSEKIQELLLELSQTLDLPIVATGTSSVGRYAVMQRGDVLSVYSPRLEKLLERLPGNQTDRFPNLELIETEDETVYFDARQEGGFWWASPVQVYLELMAGDKRDRETAEQVKSFLLKDIERVRQ
;
A
#
# COMPACT_ATOMS: atom_id res chain seq x y z
N MET A 1 -0.62 35.77 50.35
CA MET A 1 -0.75 36.68 49.19
C MET A 1 -0.46 35.86 47.93
N LEU A 2 -1.50 35.26 47.35
CA LEU A 2 -1.41 34.46 46.13
C LEU A 2 -1.34 35.39 44.91
N ILE A 3 -0.34 35.21 44.05
CA ILE A 3 -0.27 35.84 42.74
C ILE A 3 -0.61 34.76 41.70
N PHE A 4 -1.78 34.90 41.07
CA PHE A 4 -2.30 34.03 40.01
C PHE A 4 -1.52 34.25 38.71
N LEU A 5 -0.85 33.20 38.21
CA LEU A 5 -0.42 33.10 36.81
C LEU A 5 -1.64 32.75 35.95
N LYS A 6 -2.14 33.71 35.16
CA LYS A 6 -3.09 33.44 34.07
C LYS A 6 -2.32 32.91 32.85
N TRP A 7 -2.24 31.59 32.72
CA TRP A 7 -1.94 30.96 31.43
C TRP A 7 -3.23 30.95 30.59
N PRO A 8 -3.22 31.43 29.33
CA PRO A 8 -4.32 31.18 28.42
C PRO A 8 -4.29 29.68 28.06
N ILE A 9 -5.23 28.94 28.64
CA ILE A 9 -5.56 27.57 28.28
C ILE A 9 -5.99 27.58 26.81
N PHE A 10 -5.11 27.13 25.91
CA PHE A 10 -5.49 26.80 24.55
C PHE A 10 -6.40 25.57 24.62
N LEU A 11 -7.70 25.80 24.46
CA LEU A 11 -8.69 24.74 24.30
C LEU A 11 -8.36 24.00 23.00
N PHE A 12 -7.66 22.87 23.09
CA PHE A 12 -7.57 21.91 21.99
C PHE A 12 -8.96 21.32 21.77
N ARG A 13 -9.73 21.97 20.89
CA ARG A 13 -10.98 21.42 20.38
C ARG A 13 -10.66 20.03 19.83
N LYS A 14 -11.33 19.00 20.33
CA LYS A 14 -11.22 17.63 19.80
C LYS A 14 -11.75 17.66 18.37
N MET A 15 -10.86 17.73 17.38
CA MET A 15 -11.23 17.90 15.97
C MET A 15 -11.58 16.55 15.34
N GLU A 16 -12.76 16.47 14.73
CA GLU A 16 -13.30 15.26 14.10
C GLU A 16 -12.42 14.74 12.96
N LYS A 17 -12.33 13.41 12.81
CA LYS A 17 -11.72 12.77 11.64
C LYS A 17 -12.63 13.01 10.43
N ILE A 18 -12.17 13.81 9.47
CA ILE A 18 -12.90 14.02 8.21
C ILE A 18 -12.65 12.79 7.32
N ARG A 19 -13.67 11.95 7.16
CA ARG A 19 -13.57 10.70 6.39
C ARG A 19 -13.77 10.89 4.88
N LYS A 20 -14.26 12.05 4.45
CA LYS A 20 -14.56 12.35 3.04
C LYS A 20 -13.38 13.08 2.41
N ILE A 21 -12.96 12.63 1.23
CA ILE A 21 -11.99 13.35 0.39
C ILE A 21 -12.62 14.71 0.03
N PRO A 22 -11.94 15.84 0.33
CA PRO A 22 -12.45 17.15 -0.04
C PRO A 22 -12.37 17.33 -1.57
N THR A 23 -13.31 18.06 -2.13
CA THR A 23 -13.23 18.54 -3.51
C THR A 23 -12.30 19.75 -3.59
N GLU A 24 -11.70 20.01 -4.75
CA GLU A 24 -10.90 21.23 -4.99
C GLU A 24 -11.70 22.48 -4.66
N LYS A 25 -12.98 22.53 -5.04
CA LYS A 25 -13.90 23.62 -4.69
C LYS A 25 -14.05 23.83 -3.18
N GLU A 26 -14.22 22.75 -2.41
CA GLU A 26 -14.30 22.84 -0.94
C GLU A 26 -12.97 23.33 -0.34
N MET A 27 -11.82 22.91 -0.90
CA MET A 27 -10.50 23.34 -0.45
C MET A 27 -10.26 24.84 -0.73
N ILE A 28 -10.52 25.28 -1.96
CA ILE A 28 -10.42 26.70 -2.35
C ILE A 28 -11.36 27.55 -1.51
N GLU A 29 -12.55 27.05 -1.18
CA GLU A 29 -13.45 27.74 -0.26
C GLU A 29 -12.85 27.89 1.14
N GLN A 30 -12.17 26.87 1.70
CA GLN A 30 -11.46 26.99 2.99
C GLN A 30 -10.37 28.07 2.94
N LEU A 31 -9.67 28.19 1.81
CA LEU A 31 -8.67 29.23 1.57
C LEU A 31 -9.32 30.62 1.50
N ARG A 32 -10.45 30.74 0.80
CA ARG A 32 -11.23 31.98 0.67
C ARG A 32 -11.73 32.51 2.01
N ILE A 33 -12.25 31.64 2.87
CA ILE A 33 -12.79 32.03 4.19
C ILE A 33 -11.72 32.07 5.30
N GLY A 34 -10.43 32.00 4.94
CA GLY A 34 -9.32 32.17 5.89
C GLY A 34 -9.14 31.03 6.90
N ARG A 35 -9.55 29.81 6.56
CA ARG A 35 -9.44 28.63 7.46
C ARG A 35 -8.13 27.86 7.32
N ILE A 36 -7.21 28.31 6.46
CA ILE A 36 -5.86 27.77 6.39
C ILE A 36 -5.04 28.33 7.54
N PHE A 37 -4.46 27.44 8.34
CA PHE A 37 -3.75 27.80 9.55
C PHE A 37 -2.28 27.38 9.45
N LEU A 38 -1.40 28.32 9.14
CA LEU A 38 0.05 28.12 9.10
C LEU A 38 0.77 29.32 9.77
N PRO A 39 0.62 29.49 11.09
CA PRO A 39 1.22 30.63 11.77
C PRO A 39 2.76 30.55 11.67
N PRO A 40 3.44 31.71 11.59
CA PRO A 40 2.88 33.05 11.82
C PRO A 40 2.30 33.74 10.56
N LEU A 41 2.18 33.02 9.44
CA LEU A 41 1.65 33.58 8.19
C LEU A 41 0.13 33.78 8.28
N SER A 42 -0.32 34.87 7.68
CA SER A 42 -1.73 35.11 7.37
C SER A 42 -1.93 35.03 5.86
N PHE A 43 -3.03 34.41 5.42
CA PHE A 43 -3.36 34.26 4.01
C PHE A 43 -4.59 35.09 3.65
N ARG A 44 -4.53 35.76 2.50
CA ARG A 44 -5.64 36.48 1.90
C ARG A 44 -5.88 35.97 0.48
N PHE A 45 -7.12 35.57 0.21
CA PHE A 45 -7.54 35.15 -1.12
C PHE A 45 -7.70 36.37 -2.04
N LEU A 46 -7.20 36.28 -3.26
CA LEU A 46 -7.27 37.36 -4.24
C LEU A 46 -8.24 37.04 -5.38
N GLU A 47 -8.09 35.88 -6.01
CA GLU A 47 -8.84 35.49 -7.22
C GLU A 47 -8.94 33.97 -7.34
N SER A 48 -10.04 33.45 -7.90
CA SER A 48 -10.19 32.04 -8.32
C SER A 48 -10.03 31.91 -9.82
N GLU A 49 -9.39 30.82 -10.26
CA GLU A 49 -9.27 30.44 -11.69
C GLU A 49 -8.67 31.53 -12.59
N PRO A 50 -7.53 32.16 -12.25
CA PRO A 50 -6.90 33.15 -13.12
C PRO A 50 -6.53 32.51 -14.47
N LYS A 51 -6.81 33.21 -15.58
CA LYS A 51 -6.35 32.81 -16.91
C LYS A 51 -4.86 33.10 -17.03
N VAL A 52 -4.05 32.05 -17.17
CA VAL A 52 -2.59 32.17 -17.32
C VAL A 52 -2.14 31.86 -18.75
N ASP A 53 -2.77 30.87 -19.40
CA ASP A 53 -2.55 30.46 -20.79
C ASP A 53 -3.84 29.86 -21.39
N GLU A 54 -3.96 29.76 -22.72
CA GLU A 54 -5.15 29.24 -23.42
C GLU A 54 -5.51 27.80 -22.99
N ASN A 55 -4.50 27.01 -22.60
CA ASN A 55 -4.65 25.58 -22.26
C ASN A 55 -4.36 25.21 -20.80
N ARG A 56 -3.91 26.13 -19.94
CA ARG A 56 -3.56 25.82 -18.55
C ARG A 56 -4.03 26.93 -17.60
N ARG A 57 -4.75 26.55 -16.54
CA ARG A 57 -5.30 27.45 -15.52
C ARG A 57 -4.73 27.07 -14.16
N LEU A 58 -4.46 28.08 -13.34
CA LEU A 58 -4.23 27.89 -11.91
C LEU A 58 -5.59 27.94 -11.19
N ASP A 59 -5.66 27.43 -9.97
CA ASP A 59 -6.90 27.40 -9.21
C ASP A 59 -7.16 28.68 -8.40
N ALA A 60 -6.10 29.32 -7.91
CA ALA A 60 -6.24 30.54 -7.13
C ALA A 60 -5.01 31.44 -7.13
N LEU A 61 -5.24 32.72 -6.83
CA LEU A 61 -4.22 33.67 -6.44
C LEU A 61 -4.39 34.00 -4.96
N VAL A 62 -3.30 33.92 -4.20
CA VAL A 62 -3.30 34.26 -2.77
C VAL A 62 -2.14 35.15 -2.40
N GLU A 63 -2.30 35.81 -1.27
CA GLU A 63 -1.28 36.63 -0.64
C GLU A 63 -0.96 36.04 0.73
N ALA A 64 0.33 35.85 1.02
CA ALA A 64 0.80 35.52 2.37
C ALA A 64 1.51 36.73 2.98
N SER A 65 1.23 37.01 4.25
CA SER A 65 1.82 38.14 4.96
C SER A 65 2.36 37.76 6.34
N TRP A 66 3.46 38.40 6.72
CA TRP A 66 4.05 38.32 8.06
C TRP A 66 4.91 39.55 8.35
N ARG A 67 4.72 40.18 9.53
CA ARG A 67 5.49 41.36 10.00
C ARG A 67 5.60 42.48 8.95
N GLY A 68 4.49 42.78 8.26
CA GLY A 68 4.44 43.81 7.22
C GLY A 68 4.99 43.40 5.84
N ASN A 69 5.69 42.27 5.74
CA ASN A 69 6.09 41.70 4.46
C ASN A 69 4.91 40.98 3.81
N VAL A 70 4.78 41.13 2.48
CA VAL A 70 3.68 40.58 1.70
C VAL A 70 4.22 39.94 0.42
N ALA A 71 3.83 38.70 0.15
CA ALA A 71 4.19 37.99 -1.07
C ALA A 71 2.97 37.34 -1.71
N LYS A 72 2.94 37.29 -3.04
CA LYS A 72 1.83 36.75 -3.82
C LYS A 72 2.17 35.38 -4.39
N PHE A 73 1.19 34.49 -4.41
CA PHE A 73 1.33 33.11 -4.84
C PHE A 73 0.24 32.71 -5.83
N ALA A 74 0.69 32.01 -6.86
CA ALA A 74 -0.10 31.29 -7.83
C ALA A 74 -0.30 29.87 -7.31
N VAL A 75 -1.55 29.49 -7.03
CA VAL A 75 -1.90 28.25 -6.34
C VAL A 75 -2.44 27.22 -7.32
N GLU A 76 -1.82 26.05 -7.31
CA GLU A 76 -2.39 24.82 -7.85
C GLU A 76 -2.94 24.00 -6.67
N CYS A 77 -4.18 23.54 -6.77
CA CYS A 77 -4.89 22.78 -5.76
C CYS A 77 -5.21 21.39 -6.30
N LYS A 78 -4.87 20.35 -5.55
CA LYS A 78 -5.33 18.97 -5.86
C LYS A 78 -6.16 18.43 -4.72
N ALA A 79 -7.33 17.87 -5.05
CA ALA A 79 -8.19 17.18 -4.08
C ALA A 79 -7.54 15.92 -3.48
N LEU A 80 -6.62 15.30 -4.22
CA LEU A 80 -5.92 14.09 -3.80
C LEU A 80 -4.51 14.43 -3.32
N TRP A 81 -4.06 13.81 -2.23
CA TRP A 81 -2.67 13.86 -1.76
C TRP A 81 -1.91 12.56 -2.06
N THR A 82 -2.20 11.92 -3.19
CA THR A 82 -1.44 10.76 -3.67
C THR A 82 -0.06 11.21 -4.15
N PRO A 83 0.97 10.33 -4.14
CA PRO A 83 2.26 10.63 -4.75
C PRO A 83 2.15 11.15 -6.18
N LYS A 84 1.25 10.54 -6.98
CA LYS A 84 0.98 11.00 -8.35
C LYS A 84 0.41 12.42 -8.38
N ALA A 85 -0.63 12.72 -7.58
CA ALA A 85 -1.24 14.06 -7.56
C ALA A 85 -0.25 15.15 -7.11
N PHE A 86 0.60 14.85 -6.13
CA PHE A 86 1.69 15.73 -5.71
C PHE A 86 2.68 15.98 -6.87
N GLY A 87 3.16 14.93 -7.51
CA GLY A 87 4.08 15.04 -8.65
C GLY A 87 3.47 15.79 -9.85
N ASP A 88 2.22 15.52 -10.19
CA ASP A 88 1.49 16.21 -11.26
C ASP A 88 1.36 17.72 -10.96
N GLY A 89 1.00 18.10 -9.73
CA GLY A 89 0.91 19.49 -9.30
C GLY A 89 2.28 20.20 -9.31
N LEU A 90 3.33 19.52 -8.86
CA LEU A 90 4.70 20.03 -8.88
C LEU A 90 5.18 20.28 -10.32
N ASN A 91 4.99 19.31 -11.21
CA ASN A 91 5.35 19.42 -12.63
C ASN A 91 4.60 20.54 -13.34
N LEU A 92 3.30 20.71 -13.04
CA LEU A 92 2.51 21.80 -13.58
C LEU A 92 3.10 23.15 -13.16
N LEU A 93 3.31 23.37 -11.86
CA LEU A 93 3.86 24.62 -11.33
C LEU A 93 5.27 24.94 -11.85
N ARG A 94 6.11 23.92 -12.12
CA ARG A 94 7.43 24.11 -12.74
C ARG A 94 7.36 24.55 -14.20
N SER A 95 6.37 24.05 -14.93
CA SER A 95 6.26 24.26 -16.38
C SER A 95 5.46 25.50 -16.78
N LEU A 96 4.79 26.15 -15.82
CA LEU A 96 3.96 27.32 -16.06
C LEU A 96 4.74 28.63 -15.94
N SER A 97 4.54 29.52 -16.90
CA SER A 97 4.88 30.93 -16.77
C SER A 97 3.88 31.60 -15.83
N LEU A 98 4.29 31.91 -14.60
CA LEU A 98 3.42 32.52 -13.62
C LEU A 98 3.17 34.01 -13.90
N PRO A 99 2.04 34.59 -13.46
CA PRO A 99 1.82 36.03 -13.53
C PRO A 99 2.95 36.82 -12.86
N LYS A 100 3.28 37.99 -13.40
CA LYS A 100 4.40 38.81 -12.91
C LYS A 100 4.25 39.10 -11.41
N GLY A 101 5.28 38.76 -10.63
CA GLY A 101 5.30 38.98 -9.19
C GLY A 101 4.64 37.90 -8.34
N TYR A 102 4.17 36.80 -8.95
CA TYR A 102 3.62 35.63 -8.26
C TYR A 102 4.65 34.49 -8.19
N ARG A 103 4.62 33.76 -7.07
CA ARG A 103 5.44 32.57 -6.82
C ARG A 103 4.59 31.30 -6.83
N PRO A 104 5.14 30.13 -7.17
CA PRO A 104 4.35 28.90 -7.20
C PRO A 104 4.01 28.43 -5.78
N MET A 105 2.79 27.93 -5.61
CA MET A 105 2.33 27.30 -4.38
C MET A 105 1.46 26.08 -4.68
N LEU A 106 1.78 24.94 -4.07
CA LEU A 106 0.95 23.73 -4.15
C LEU A 106 0.06 23.63 -2.91
N PHE A 107 -1.23 23.35 -3.12
CA PHE A 107 -2.21 23.17 -2.06
C PHE A 107 -2.80 21.76 -2.10
N LEU A 108 -2.56 20.97 -1.04
CA LEU A 108 -3.08 19.62 -0.87
C LEU A 108 -3.87 19.50 0.44
N PRO A 109 -4.74 18.48 0.62
CA PRO A 109 -5.39 18.28 1.91
C PRO A 109 -4.40 17.92 3.02
N PHE A 110 -3.32 17.23 2.66
CA PHE A 110 -2.24 16.86 3.57
C PHE A 110 -0.90 16.82 2.82
N LEU A 111 0.13 17.39 3.43
CA LEU A 111 1.52 17.29 3.00
C LEU A 111 2.33 16.50 4.02
N SER A 112 3.01 15.44 3.57
CA SER A 112 3.95 14.69 4.41
C SER A 112 5.27 15.46 4.58
N GLU A 113 6.05 15.12 5.62
CA GLU A 113 7.38 15.69 5.84
C GLU A 113 8.27 15.60 4.58
N ASN A 114 8.30 14.44 3.92
CA ASN A 114 9.10 14.25 2.72
C ASN A 114 8.65 15.15 1.57
N GLN A 115 7.33 15.37 1.41
CA GLN A 115 6.77 16.27 0.41
C GLN A 115 7.11 17.73 0.71
N LEU A 116 7.11 18.15 1.99
CA LEU A 116 7.53 19.49 2.40
C LEU A 116 9.01 19.74 2.09
N GLN A 117 9.87 18.77 2.40
CA GLN A 117 11.29 18.85 2.09
C GLN A 117 11.54 18.88 0.58
N GLU A 118 10.76 18.14 -0.20
CA GLU A 118 10.83 18.18 -1.66
C GLU A 118 10.42 19.56 -2.21
N LEU A 119 9.28 20.10 -1.74
CA LEU A 119 8.84 21.45 -2.10
C LEU A 119 9.89 22.52 -1.76
N GLU A 120 10.50 22.43 -0.57
CA GLU A 120 11.59 23.32 -0.15
C GLU A 120 12.77 23.28 -1.11
N ARG A 121 13.29 22.08 -1.42
CA ARG A 121 14.43 21.91 -2.35
C ARG A 121 14.14 22.47 -3.73
N GLU A 122 12.89 22.37 -4.18
CA GLU A 122 12.43 22.82 -5.49
C GLU A 122 12.09 24.31 -5.52
N GLY A 123 12.17 25.01 -4.39
CA GLY A 123 11.82 26.42 -4.28
C GLY A 123 10.33 26.70 -4.53
N ILE A 124 9.47 25.70 -4.35
CA ILE A 124 8.02 25.80 -4.54
C ILE A 124 7.38 25.80 -3.16
N SER A 125 6.53 26.80 -2.88
CA SER A 125 5.80 26.82 -1.61
C SER A 125 4.71 25.74 -1.61
N GLY A 126 4.29 25.27 -0.45
CA GLY A 126 3.10 24.45 -0.33
C GLY A 126 2.46 24.54 1.04
N ILE A 127 1.16 24.37 1.06
CA ILE A 127 0.31 24.46 2.25
C ILE A 127 -0.68 23.30 2.27
N ASP A 128 -1.19 22.96 3.45
CA ASP A 128 -2.25 21.96 3.58
C ASP A 128 -3.40 22.35 4.52
N LEU A 129 -4.43 21.50 4.60
CA LEU A 129 -5.59 21.66 5.49
C LEU A 129 -5.34 21.15 6.93
N CYS A 130 -4.17 20.57 7.20
CA CYS A 130 -3.78 19.97 8.48
C CYS A 130 -2.84 20.88 9.29
N GLY A 131 -2.39 22.00 8.71
CA GLY A 131 -1.48 22.96 9.31
C GLY A 131 -0.01 22.63 9.09
N ASN A 132 0.30 21.81 8.09
CA ASN A 132 1.64 21.62 7.56
C ASN A 132 1.85 22.52 6.33
N GLY A 133 3.09 22.93 6.11
CA GLY A 133 3.42 23.76 4.96
C GLY A 133 4.86 24.24 4.96
N VAL A 134 5.33 24.57 3.76
CA VAL A 134 6.59 25.24 3.51
C VAL A 134 6.31 26.47 2.66
N VAL A 135 6.61 27.66 3.15
CA VAL A 135 6.41 28.91 2.41
C VAL A 135 7.70 29.70 2.47
N ILE A 136 8.35 29.85 1.31
CA ILE A 136 9.68 30.45 1.21
C ILE A 136 9.63 31.62 0.23
N VAL A 137 10.02 32.78 0.73
CA VAL A 137 10.16 34.02 -0.03
C VAL A 137 11.55 34.58 0.28
N PRO A 138 12.54 34.35 -0.59
CA PRO A 138 13.92 34.79 -0.36
C PRO A 138 13.99 36.28 -0.02
N GLY A 139 14.72 36.60 1.06
CA GLY A 139 14.88 37.97 1.55
C GLY A 139 13.69 38.56 2.32
N MET A 140 12.58 37.83 2.46
CA MET A 140 11.38 38.32 3.15
C MET A 140 11.00 37.43 4.34
N PHE A 141 10.69 36.15 4.08
CA PHE A 141 10.32 35.19 5.13
C PHE A 141 10.40 33.74 4.65
N ALA A 142 10.64 32.84 5.60
CA ALA A 142 10.59 31.39 5.39
C ALA A 142 9.87 30.74 6.59
N VAL A 143 8.87 29.91 6.29
CA VAL A 143 8.13 29.14 7.29
C VAL A 143 8.10 27.70 6.85
N PHE A 144 8.65 26.81 7.67
CA PHE A 144 8.56 25.37 7.51
C PHE A 144 7.85 24.82 8.74
N ARG A 145 6.74 24.10 8.54
CA ARG A 145 5.96 23.50 9.62
C ARG A 145 5.49 22.12 9.23
N SER A 146 5.74 21.18 10.13
CA SER A 146 5.31 19.80 10.00
C SER A 146 4.81 19.22 11.32
N GLY A 147 4.51 17.91 11.33
CA GLY A 147 3.98 17.20 12.50
C GLY A 147 2.45 17.32 12.70
N GLY A 148 1.77 18.10 11.86
CA GLY A 148 0.31 18.12 11.77
C GLY A 148 -0.22 16.75 11.36
N LYS A 149 -1.10 16.15 12.18
CA LYS A 149 -1.65 14.83 11.90
C LYS A 149 -2.53 14.86 10.66
N ASN A 150 -2.35 13.87 9.79
CA ASN A 150 -3.20 13.71 8.61
C ASN A 150 -4.67 13.51 9.03
N ARG A 151 -5.51 14.50 8.73
CA ARG A 151 -6.97 14.46 8.99
C ARG A 151 -7.74 13.72 7.90
N PHE A 152 -7.06 13.41 6.81
CA PHE A 152 -7.59 12.72 5.65
C PHE A 152 -6.78 11.43 5.46
N PRO A 153 -7.13 10.33 6.15
CA PRO A 153 -6.27 9.15 6.22
C PRO A 153 -6.23 8.29 4.94
N SER A 154 -7.11 8.54 3.96
CA SER A 154 -7.09 7.85 2.67
C SER A 154 -7.22 8.83 1.53
N SER A 155 -6.18 8.94 0.72
CA SER A 155 -6.22 9.68 -0.56
C SER A 155 -6.93 8.86 -1.64
N ALA A 156 -7.09 7.55 -1.44
CA ALA A 156 -7.81 6.68 -2.34
C ALA A 156 -9.30 6.59 -1.96
N PRO A 157 -10.22 6.61 -2.93
CA PRO A 157 -11.65 6.36 -2.69
C PRO A 157 -11.98 4.93 -2.21
N ILE A 158 -11.00 4.01 -2.17
CA ILE A 158 -11.21 2.56 -2.02
C ILE A 158 -10.51 2.04 -0.75
N LYS A 159 -11.07 0.97 -0.15
CA LYS A 159 -10.44 0.15 0.90
C LYS A 159 -9.00 -0.24 0.51
N ASN A 160 -8.11 -0.34 1.49
CA ASN A 160 -6.70 -0.72 1.31
C ASN A 160 -6.53 -1.90 0.33
N ILE A 161 -6.03 -1.62 -0.88
CA ILE A 161 -5.90 -2.60 -1.98
C ILE A 161 -4.77 -3.60 -1.74
N TYR A 162 -3.86 -3.31 -0.81
CA TYR A 162 -2.71 -4.17 -0.47
C TYR A 162 -3.07 -5.27 0.52
N ARG A 163 -4.36 -5.46 0.83
CA ARG A 163 -4.87 -6.50 1.74
C ARG A 163 -5.92 -7.39 1.06
N LYS A 164 -6.13 -8.60 1.60
CA LYS A 164 -7.14 -9.59 1.15
C LYS A 164 -7.00 -9.86 -0.36
N ASN A 165 -8.08 -10.26 -1.02
CA ASN A 165 -8.09 -10.64 -2.43
C ASN A 165 -7.55 -9.52 -3.34
N SER A 166 -7.84 -8.24 -3.06
CA SER A 166 -7.29 -7.13 -3.86
C SER A 166 -5.76 -7.09 -3.87
N SER A 167 -5.11 -7.61 -2.82
CA SER A 167 -3.64 -7.69 -2.77
C SER A 167 -3.06 -8.56 -3.87
N MET A 168 -3.83 -9.55 -4.38
CA MET A 168 -3.39 -10.40 -5.50
C MET A 168 -3.07 -9.59 -6.76
N VAL A 169 -3.69 -8.42 -6.94
CA VAL A 169 -3.32 -7.50 -8.03
C VAL A 169 -1.90 -6.98 -7.84
N GLY A 170 -1.50 -6.62 -6.62
CA GLY A 170 -0.10 -6.29 -6.33
C GLY A 170 0.83 -7.51 -6.48
N ARG A 171 0.45 -8.64 -5.88
CA ARG A 171 1.27 -9.86 -5.89
C ARG A 171 1.56 -10.36 -7.31
N VAL A 172 0.60 -10.28 -8.24
CA VAL A 172 0.84 -10.73 -9.62
C VAL A 172 1.87 -9.88 -10.35
N PHE A 173 2.01 -8.58 -10.04
CA PHE A 173 3.06 -7.74 -10.61
C PHE A 173 4.47 -8.11 -10.14
N VAL A 174 4.59 -8.66 -8.93
CA VAL A 174 5.86 -9.19 -8.42
C VAL A 174 6.30 -10.43 -9.23
N LEU A 175 5.33 -11.19 -9.74
CA LEU A 175 5.60 -12.38 -10.57
C LEU A 175 5.85 -12.02 -12.04
N ARG A 176 5.06 -11.07 -12.54
CA ARG A 176 5.10 -10.61 -13.93
C ARG A 176 5.01 -9.09 -13.94
N PRO A 177 6.12 -8.38 -14.22
CA PRO A 177 6.16 -6.93 -14.05
C PRO A 177 5.45 -6.16 -15.16
N VAL A 178 5.04 -6.80 -16.26
CA VAL A 178 4.43 -6.14 -17.43
C VAL A 178 3.23 -6.91 -17.96
N PHE A 179 2.14 -6.18 -18.18
CA PHE A 179 0.91 -6.65 -18.84
C PHE A 179 0.48 -5.67 -19.92
N ASN A 180 -0.15 -6.15 -21.00
CA ASN A 180 -0.60 -5.27 -22.07
C ASN A 180 -1.94 -4.61 -21.73
N ALA A 181 -2.85 -5.37 -21.12
CA ALA A 181 -4.19 -4.92 -20.81
C ALA A 181 -4.64 -5.33 -19.39
N VAL A 182 -5.70 -4.69 -18.91
CA VAL A 182 -6.33 -5.01 -17.60
C VAL A 182 -6.89 -6.43 -17.60
N GLN A 183 -7.36 -6.88 -18.76
CA GLN A 183 -7.86 -8.23 -18.99
C GLN A 183 -6.76 -9.27 -18.75
N ASP A 184 -5.54 -9.01 -19.21
CA ASP A 184 -4.40 -9.92 -19.00
C ASP A 184 -4.09 -10.08 -17.52
N VAL A 185 -4.08 -8.97 -16.77
CA VAL A 185 -3.88 -8.99 -15.30
C VAL A 185 -4.96 -9.83 -14.63
N CYS A 186 -6.23 -9.64 -15.01
CA CYS A 186 -7.35 -10.36 -14.44
C CYS A 186 -7.30 -11.86 -14.75
N SER A 187 -7.00 -12.22 -16.00
CA SER A 187 -6.86 -13.61 -16.43
C SER A 187 -5.71 -14.30 -15.70
N GLU A 188 -4.56 -13.64 -15.58
CA GLU A 188 -3.39 -14.17 -14.87
C GLU A 188 -3.68 -14.40 -13.38
N ILE A 189 -4.38 -13.48 -12.71
CA ILE A 189 -4.78 -13.65 -11.30
C ILE A 189 -5.68 -14.86 -11.14
N ASN A 190 -6.71 -14.99 -11.98
CA ASN A 190 -7.67 -16.10 -11.85
C ASN A 190 -7.01 -17.43 -12.23
N GLN A 191 -6.14 -17.46 -13.23
CA GLN A 191 -5.36 -18.64 -13.61
C GLN A 191 -4.45 -19.13 -12.48
N ARG A 192 -3.85 -18.22 -11.70
CA ARG A 192 -2.97 -18.56 -10.57
C ARG A 192 -3.70 -18.82 -9.25
N ASN A 193 -5.02 -18.61 -9.21
CA ASN A 193 -5.80 -18.79 -8.01
C ASN A 193 -6.32 -20.23 -7.92
N MET A 194 -5.63 -21.03 -7.11
CA MET A 194 -5.95 -22.45 -6.93
C MET A 194 -7.38 -22.67 -6.42
N LEU A 195 -7.90 -21.79 -5.55
CA LEU A 195 -9.27 -21.94 -5.05
C LEU A 195 -10.33 -21.64 -6.12
N VAL A 196 -10.03 -20.75 -7.06
CA VAL A 196 -10.92 -20.50 -8.21
C VAL A 196 -10.93 -21.71 -9.15
N ASN A 197 -9.76 -22.31 -9.38
CA ASN A 197 -9.64 -23.42 -10.34
C ASN A 197 -10.05 -24.78 -9.75
N ARG A 198 -9.97 -24.96 -8.42
CA ARG A 198 -10.11 -26.26 -7.75
C ARG A 198 -11.00 -26.25 -6.51
N TRP A 199 -11.66 -25.13 -6.16
CA TRP A 199 -12.45 -25.04 -4.92
C TRP A 199 -13.69 -24.13 -5.03
N ASP A 200 -14.33 -24.09 -6.20
CA ASP A 200 -15.58 -23.34 -6.47
C ASP A 200 -15.59 -21.89 -5.96
N LYS A 201 -14.42 -21.25 -5.85
CA LYS A 201 -14.34 -19.82 -5.53
C LYS A 201 -14.63 -19.00 -6.76
N LYS A 202 -15.42 -17.95 -6.56
CA LYS A 202 -15.75 -17.01 -7.62
C LYS A 202 -14.49 -16.29 -8.12
N PRO A 203 -14.23 -16.26 -9.44
CA PRO A 203 -13.14 -15.50 -10.02
C PRO A 203 -13.19 -14.01 -9.63
N MET A 204 -12.03 -13.38 -9.51
CA MET A 204 -11.93 -11.95 -9.34
C MET A 204 -12.47 -11.23 -10.58
N SER A 205 -13.29 -10.20 -10.35
CA SER A 205 -13.87 -9.40 -11.44
C SER A 205 -12.89 -8.37 -12.00
N LEU A 206 -13.04 -8.05 -13.30
CA LEU A 206 -12.34 -6.93 -13.96
C LEU A 206 -12.53 -5.59 -13.23
N SER A 207 -13.69 -5.38 -12.60
CA SER A 207 -13.98 -4.15 -11.85
C SER A 207 -13.08 -4.01 -10.62
N THR A 208 -12.79 -5.12 -9.94
CA THR A 208 -11.88 -5.17 -8.78
C THR A 208 -10.46 -4.89 -9.22
N VAL A 209 -10.01 -5.53 -10.31
CA VAL A 209 -8.67 -5.33 -10.87
C VAL A 209 -8.47 -3.88 -11.32
N SER A 210 -9.43 -3.32 -12.07
CA SER A 210 -9.38 -1.93 -12.54
C SER A 210 -9.28 -0.92 -11.39
N LYS A 211 -10.03 -1.17 -10.31
CA LYS A 211 -10.01 -0.36 -9.09
C LYS A 211 -8.66 -0.44 -8.38
N ALA A 212 -8.10 -1.64 -8.23
CA ALA A 212 -6.78 -1.83 -7.62
C ALA A 212 -5.66 -1.20 -8.45
N LEU A 213 -5.67 -1.37 -9.78
CA LEU A 213 -4.72 -0.76 -10.70
C LEU A 213 -4.74 0.76 -10.63
N LYS A 214 -5.92 1.37 -10.53
CA LYS A 214 -6.03 2.83 -10.33
C LYS A 214 -5.31 3.28 -9.07
N THR A 215 -5.48 2.56 -7.95
CA THR A 215 -4.77 2.89 -6.71
C THR A 215 -3.27 2.65 -6.81
N LEU A 216 -2.83 1.54 -7.42
CA LEU A 216 -1.40 1.27 -7.65
C LEU A 216 -0.75 2.38 -8.50
N GLU A 217 -1.45 2.88 -9.50
CA GLU A 217 -0.98 3.99 -10.34
C GLU A 217 -0.88 5.30 -9.56
N GLN A 218 -1.88 5.59 -8.71
CA GLN A 218 -1.88 6.77 -7.84
C GLN A 218 -0.73 6.74 -6.82
N ASP A 219 -0.37 5.55 -6.34
CA ASP A 219 0.75 5.33 -5.42
C ASP A 219 2.13 5.32 -6.11
N LEU A 220 2.15 5.51 -7.45
CA LEU A 220 3.32 5.39 -8.32
C LEU A 220 4.00 4.02 -8.25
N ILE A 221 3.23 2.97 -7.96
CA ILE A 221 3.69 1.58 -7.96
C ILE A 221 3.70 1.02 -9.38
N VAL A 222 2.68 1.34 -10.18
CA VAL A 222 2.61 0.95 -11.59
C VAL A 222 2.44 2.17 -12.49
N GLU A 223 2.91 2.08 -13.73
CA GLU A 223 2.57 2.98 -14.82
C GLU A 223 1.55 2.32 -15.75
N ARG A 224 0.65 3.12 -16.33
CA ARG A 224 -0.29 2.68 -17.36
C ARG A 224 -0.13 3.54 -18.61
N ARG A 225 0.89 3.23 -19.42
CA ARG A 225 1.21 3.95 -20.66
C ARG A 225 1.49 2.97 -21.78
N GLY A 226 0.48 2.73 -22.62
CA GLY A 226 0.47 1.65 -23.61
C GLY A 226 0.32 0.28 -22.94
N ALA A 227 1.31 -0.10 -22.13
CA ALA A 227 1.28 -1.27 -21.26
C ALA A 227 1.15 -0.85 -19.78
N ILE A 228 0.84 -1.83 -18.92
CA ILE A 228 0.81 -1.69 -17.47
C ILE A 228 2.13 -2.27 -16.92
N ARG A 229 2.96 -1.42 -16.33
CA ARG A 229 4.31 -1.78 -15.89
C ARG A 229 4.50 -1.53 -14.40
N LEU A 230 5.07 -2.48 -13.68
CA LEU A 230 5.57 -2.28 -12.32
C LEU A 230 6.74 -1.30 -12.35
N LEU A 231 6.68 -0.24 -11.56
CA LEU A 231 7.73 0.76 -11.41
C LEU A 231 8.58 0.50 -10.17
N GLN A 232 7.93 0.35 -9.01
CA GLN A 232 8.58 0.33 -7.69
C GLN A 232 8.34 -1.03 -6.99
N PRO A 233 9.10 -2.08 -7.34
CA PRO A 233 8.92 -3.43 -6.78
C PRO A 233 9.16 -3.46 -5.26
N ASP A 234 10.20 -2.80 -4.76
CA ASP A 234 10.49 -2.71 -3.32
C ASP A 234 9.33 -2.11 -2.52
N LYS A 235 8.85 -0.95 -2.95
CA LYS A 235 7.73 -0.25 -2.30
C LYS A 235 6.43 -1.04 -2.37
N LEU A 236 6.23 -1.82 -3.44
CA LEU A 236 5.09 -2.73 -3.54
C LEU A 236 5.16 -3.83 -2.48
N LEU A 237 6.32 -4.47 -2.32
CA LEU A 237 6.54 -5.49 -1.29
C LEU A 237 6.35 -4.91 0.12
N GLU A 238 6.88 -3.71 0.39
CA GLU A 238 6.69 -3.00 1.66
C GLU A 238 5.20 -2.74 1.94
N LYS A 239 4.46 -2.18 0.98
CA LYS A 239 3.02 -1.91 1.15
C LYS A 239 2.19 -3.17 1.35
N LEU A 240 2.54 -4.26 0.67
CA LEU A 240 1.92 -5.57 0.88
C LEU A 240 2.23 -6.11 2.28
N SER A 241 3.47 -5.97 2.76
CA SER A 241 3.90 -6.39 4.10
C SER A 241 3.22 -5.58 5.21
N GLU A 242 3.21 -4.25 5.13
CA GLU A 242 2.55 -3.35 6.09
C GLU A 242 1.05 -3.60 6.19
N SER A 243 0.44 -4.05 5.09
CA SER A 243 -0.99 -4.31 4.99
C SER A 243 -1.36 -5.77 5.23
N TYR A 244 -0.36 -6.64 5.44
CA TYR A 244 -0.58 -8.06 5.62
C TYR A 244 -1.39 -8.33 6.88
N ALA A 245 -2.29 -9.29 6.77
CA ALA A 245 -2.99 -9.85 7.91
C ALA A 245 -2.96 -11.36 7.75
N THR A 246 -2.74 -12.06 8.85
CA THR A 246 -2.83 -13.51 8.89
C THR A 246 -4.19 -13.97 8.35
N PRO A 247 -4.24 -15.10 7.63
CA PRO A 247 -5.50 -15.63 7.11
C PRO A 247 -6.49 -15.89 8.26
N ASN A 248 -7.78 -15.81 7.95
CA ASN A 248 -8.82 -16.22 8.88
C ASN A 248 -8.81 -17.75 8.98
N ILE A 249 -8.44 -18.25 10.15
CA ILE A 249 -8.28 -19.69 10.38
C ILE A 249 -9.50 -20.19 11.15
N THR A 250 -10.19 -21.19 10.60
CA THR A 250 -11.37 -21.81 11.23
C THR A 250 -10.97 -22.95 12.15
N GLU A 251 -9.93 -23.69 11.80
CA GLU A 251 -9.46 -24.84 12.58
C GLU A 251 -7.93 -25.01 12.44
N ARG A 252 -7.30 -25.56 13.48
CA ARG A 252 -5.90 -26.00 13.46
C ARG A 252 -5.79 -27.37 14.13
N LEU A 253 -5.16 -28.31 13.44
CA LEU A 253 -4.97 -29.67 13.93
C LEU A 253 -3.51 -30.07 13.80
N ARG A 254 -2.98 -30.70 14.83
CA ARG A 254 -1.59 -31.18 14.87
C ARG A 254 -1.59 -32.70 14.94
N LEU A 255 -0.87 -33.30 14.01
CA LEU A 255 -0.84 -34.74 13.83
C LEU A 255 0.59 -35.25 14.00
N LYS A 256 0.69 -36.46 14.57
CA LYS A 256 1.88 -37.30 14.44
C LYS A 256 1.59 -38.38 13.41
N VAL A 257 2.12 -38.17 12.22
CA VAL A 257 2.12 -39.15 11.13
C VAL A 257 3.34 -40.06 11.32
N PRO A 258 3.22 -41.40 11.18
CA PRO A 258 4.35 -42.32 11.37
C PRO A 258 5.52 -42.08 10.40
N ASP A 259 5.23 -41.57 9.21
CA ASP A 259 6.20 -41.40 8.12
C ASP A 259 7.08 -40.14 8.23
N GLY A 260 8.16 -40.15 7.44
CA GLY A 260 9.06 -39.00 7.27
C GLY A 260 8.47 -37.91 6.35
N SER A 261 9.12 -36.74 6.32
CA SER A 261 8.64 -35.54 5.64
C SER A 261 8.33 -35.73 4.14
N GLU A 262 9.15 -36.49 3.40
CA GLU A 262 8.94 -36.75 1.97
C GLU A 262 7.67 -37.57 1.71
N LYS A 263 7.48 -38.66 2.44
CA LYS A 263 6.27 -39.48 2.36
C LYS A 263 5.00 -38.73 2.78
N ILE A 264 5.10 -37.86 3.78
CA ILE A 264 3.98 -36.98 4.16
C ILE A 264 3.61 -36.07 2.98
N GLN A 265 4.59 -35.51 2.27
CA GLN A 265 4.35 -34.67 1.09
C GLN A 265 3.68 -35.47 -0.05
N GLU A 266 4.17 -36.68 -0.34
CA GLU A 266 3.58 -37.58 -1.34
C GLU A 266 2.12 -37.91 -1.00
N LEU A 267 1.85 -38.27 0.26
CA LEU A 267 0.49 -38.57 0.73
C LEU A 267 -0.44 -37.35 0.61
N LEU A 268 0.03 -36.17 1.01
CA LEU A 268 -0.77 -34.95 0.89
C LEU A 268 -1.03 -34.59 -0.58
N LEU A 269 -0.09 -34.83 -1.49
CA LEU A 269 -0.33 -34.66 -2.93
C LEU A 269 -1.42 -35.62 -3.41
N GLU A 270 -1.31 -36.90 -3.07
CA GLU A 270 -2.29 -37.92 -3.47
C GLU A 270 -3.69 -37.56 -2.95
N LEU A 271 -3.79 -37.13 -1.70
CA LEU A 271 -5.05 -36.67 -1.11
C LEU A 271 -5.58 -35.42 -1.80
N SER A 272 -4.72 -34.44 -2.10
CA SER A 272 -5.11 -33.23 -2.84
C SER A 272 -5.71 -33.58 -4.20
N GLN A 273 -5.15 -34.56 -4.91
CA GLN A 273 -5.62 -34.99 -6.23
C GLN A 273 -6.91 -35.81 -6.12
N THR A 274 -6.94 -36.80 -5.23
CA THR A 274 -8.06 -37.74 -5.09
C THR A 274 -9.33 -37.05 -4.57
N LEU A 275 -9.18 -36.04 -3.71
CA LEU A 275 -10.30 -35.31 -3.12
C LEU A 275 -10.66 -34.03 -3.90
N ASP A 276 -9.90 -33.71 -4.95
CA ASP A 276 -9.83 -32.40 -5.59
C ASP A 276 -9.85 -31.24 -4.58
N LEU A 277 -8.95 -31.33 -3.59
CA LEU A 277 -8.87 -30.42 -2.46
C LEU A 277 -7.55 -29.66 -2.52
N PRO A 278 -7.55 -28.32 -2.53
CA PRO A 278 -6.32 -27.55 -2.43
C PRO A 278 -5.60 -27.81 -1.12
N ILE A 279 -4.33 -28.23 -1.21
CA ILE A 279 -3.44 -28.38 -0.07
C ILE A 279 -2.14 -27.69 -0.45
N VAL A 280 -1.71 -26.70 0.34
CA VAL A 280 -0.52 -25.90 0.06
C VAL A 280 0.27 -25.72 1.34
N ALA A 281 1.59 -25.89 1.29
CA ALA A 281 2.46 -25.59 2.42
C ALA A 281 2.29 -24.13 2.87
N THR A 282 2.39 -23.87 4.18
CA THR A 282 2.47 -22.49 4.67
C THR A 282 3.71 -21.79 4.14
N GLY A 283 3.73 -20.46 4.18
CA GLY A 283 4.91 -19.69 3.84
C GLY A 283 6.12 -20.08 4.70
N THR A 284 5.87 -20.28 5.99
CA THR A 284 6.87 -20.78 6.96
C THR A 284 7.47 -22.15 6.60
N SER A 285 6.65 -23.09 6.10
CA SER A 285 7.13 -24.42 5.66
C SER A 285 7.80 -24.37 4.29
N SER A 286 7.54 -23.33 3.51
CA SER A 286 8.08 -23.15 2.16
C SER A 286 9.39 -22.34 2.11
N VAL A 287 9.89 -21.84 3.25
CA VAL A 287 11.03 -20.91 3.29
C VAL A 287 12.29 -21.48 2.62
N GLY A 288 12.55 -22.78 2.79
CA GLY A 288 13.72 -23.45 2.22
C GLY A 288 13.77 -23.45 0.69
N ARG A 289 12.67 -23.10 0.02
CA ARG A 289 12.60 -22.94 -1.44
C ARG A 289 13.17 -21.62 -1.93
N TYR A 290 13.25 -20.60 -1.06
CA TYR A 290 13.57 -19.22 -1.46
C TYR A 290 14.67 -18.57 -0.62
N ALA A 291 15.02 -19.16 0.53
CA ALA A 291 16.05 -18.66 1.42
C ALA A 291 16.76 -19.80 2.16
N VAL A 292 18.00 -19.53 2.62
CA VAL A 292 18.75 -20.49 3.43
C VAL A 292 18.33 -20.32 4.89
N MET A 293 17.54 -21.27 5.39
CA MET A 293 17.08 -21.28 6.78
C MET A 293 16.92 -22.71 7.29
N GLN A 294 17.50 -23.00 8.45
CA GLN A 294 17.16 -24.21 9.21
C GLN A 294 15.85 -23.97 9.97
N ARG A 295 14.84 -24.80 9.72
CA ARG A 295 13.56 -24.82 10.45
C ARG A 295 13.26 -26.21 10.99
N GLY A 296 12.34 -26.24 11.97
CA GLY A 296 11.92 -27.46 12.63
C GLY A 296 11.12 -28.42 11.73
N ASP A 297 10.98 -29.64 12.21
CA ASP A 297 10.52 -30.80 11.42
C ASP A 297 8.99 -30.83 11.16
N VAL A 298 8.25 -29.77 11.50
CA VAL A 298 6.80 -29.72 11.34
C VAL A 298 6.46 -29.13 9.97
N LEU A 299 5.83 -29.94 9.12
CA LEU A 299 5.22 -29.46 7.89
C LEU A 299 3.84 -28.88 8.19
N SER A 300 3.69 -27.56 8.11
CA SER A 300 2.38 -26.90 8.22
C SER A 300 1.78 -26.67 6.82
N VAL A 301 0.49 -26.97 6.66
CA VAL A 301 -0.23 -26.83 5.38
C VAL A 301 -1.58 -26.15 5.56
N TYR A 302 -1.97 -25.36 4.57
CA TYR A 302 -3.32 -24.82 4.42
C TYR A 302 -4.18 -25.77 3.59
N SER A 303 -5.43 -25.94 4.01
CA SER A 303 -6.50 -26.57 3.22
C SER A 303 -7.82 -25.85 3.49
N PRO A 304 -8.74 -25.71 2.51
CA PRO A 304 -10.02 -25.05 2.75
C PRO A 304 -11.00 -25.94 3.53
N ARG A 305 -10.71 -27.24 3.67
CA ARG A 305 -11.55 -28.18 4.40
C ARG A 305 -10.70 -29.31 5.01
N LEU A 306 -10.79 -29.53 6.32
CA LEU A 306 -10.00 -30.55 6.99
C LEU A 306 -10.71 -31.90 7.19
N GLU A 307 -12.04 -31.94 7.28
CA GLU A 307 -12.72 -33.18 7.70
C GLU A 307 -12.39 -34.36 6.76
N LYS A 308 -12.40 -34.13 5.44
CA LYS A 308 -12.05 -35.15 4.43
C LYS A 308 -10.60 -35.62 4.50
N LEU A 309 -9.69 -34.79 5.01
CA LEU A 309 -8.28 -35.13 5.18
C LEU A 309 -8.08 -36.03 6.40
N LEU A 310 -8.75 -35.72 7.50
CA LEU A 310 -8.61 -36.47 8.76
C LEU A 310 -9.07 -37.92 8.63
N GLU A 311 -10.07 -38.19 7.80
CA GLU A 311 -10.56 -39.55 7.56
C GLU A 311 -9.53 -40.45 6.85
N ARG A 312 -8.54 -39.86 6.16
CA ARG A 312 -7.60 -40.58 5.30
C ARG A 312 -6.13 -40.44 5.71
N LEU A 313 -5.80 -39.44 6.53
CA LEU A 313 -4.45 -39.25 7.03
C LEU A 313 -4.13 -40.26 8.15
N PRO A 314 -3.04 -41.03 8.03
CA PRO A 314 -2.59 -41.91 9.10
C PRO A 314 -1.97 -41.06 10.22
N GLY A 315 -2.35 -41.34 11.46
CA GLY A 315 -1.77 -40.67 12.61
C GLY A 315 -2.81 -40.23 13.62
N ASN A 316 -2.33 -39.84 14.80
CA ASN A 316 -3.17 -39.39 15.89
C ASN A 316 -2.97 -37.89 16.11
N GLN A 317 -4.04 -37.21 16.48
CA GLN A 317 -3.95 -35.83 16.97
C GLN A 317 -3.10 -35.80 18.24
N THR A 318 -2.11 -34.91 18.27
CA THR A 318 -1.21 -34.78 19.41
C THR A 318 -0.55 -33.41 19.43
N ASP A 319 -0.39 -32.86 20.64
CA ASP A 319 0.44 -31.68 20.87
C ASP A 319 1.92 -32.04 21.07
N ARG A 320 2.23 -33.32 21.32
CA ARG A 320 3.59 -33.79 21.57
C ARG A 320 4.24 -34.25 20.27
N PHE A 321 5.33 -33.59 19.91
CA PHE A 321 6.20 -33.89 18.76
C PHE A 321 5.44 -34.10 17.43
N PRO A 322 4.49 -33.22 17.05
CA PRO A 322 3.83 -33.31 15.76
C PRO A 322 4.85 -33.16 14.64
N ASN A 323 4.59 -33.77 13.49
CA ASN A 323 5.35 -33.56 12.25
C ASN A 323 4.48 -33.02 11.11
N LEU A 324 3.17 -32.90 11.32
CA LEU A 324 2.22 -32.32 10.39
C LEU A 324 1.26 -31.39 11.15
N GLU A 325 1.06 -30.19 10.64
CA GLU A 325 0.04 -29.25 11.11
C GLU A 325 -0.90 -28.91 9.94
N LEU A 326 -2.19 -29.14 10.14
CA LEU A 326 -3.24 -28.82 9.19
C LEU A 326 -3.93 -27.53 9.64
N ILE A 327 -4.09 -26.59 8.72
CA ILE A 327 -4.69 -25.28 9.00
C ILE A 327 -5.86 -25.05 8.04
N GLU A 328 -7.07 -24.97 8.59
CA GLU A 328 -8.27 -24.74 7.79
C GLU A 328 -8.44 -23.25 7.47
N THR A 329 -8.46 -22.90 6.19
CA THR A 329 -8.78 -21.55 5.74
C THR A 329 -9.20 -21.51 4.28
N GLU A 330 -10.19 -20.67 3.98
CA GLU A 330 -10.60 -20.34 2.61
C GLU A 330 -10.06 -18.98 2.14
N ASP A 331 -9.06 -18.42 2.83
CA ASP A 331 -8.41 -17.18 2.38
C ASP A 331 -7.64 -17.42 1.08
N GLU A 332 -8.17 -16.93 -0.04
CA GLU A 332 -7.59 -17.13 -1.37
C GLU A 332 -6.12 -16.72 -1.48
N THR A 333 -5.66 -15.77 -0.64
CA THR A 333 -4.31 -15.22 -0.76
C THR A 333 -3.20 -16.22 -0.41
N VAL A 334 -3.47 -17.21 0.45
CA VAL A 334 -2.45 -18.21 0.83
C VAL A 334 -2.26 -19.28 -0.24
N TYR A 335 -3.27 -19.48 -1.10
CA TYR A 335 -3.24 -20.42 -2.23
C TYR A 335 -2.82 -19.76 -3.55
N PHE A 336 -2.68 -18.44 -3.56
CA PHE A 336 -2.34 -17.69 -4.77
C PHE A 336 -0.89 -17.93 -5.20
N ASP A 337 -0.71 -18.31 -6.47
CA ASP A 337 0.60 -18.67 -7.06
C ASP A 337 1.29 -19.83 -6.32
N ALA A 338 0.53 -20.79 -5.77
CA ALA A 338 1.12 -22.01 -5.23
C ALA A 338 1.95 -22.72 -6.32
N ARG A 339 3.16 -23.15 -5.96
CA ARG A 339 4.13 -23.73 -6.90
C ARG A 339 4.33 -25.20 -6.62
N GLN A 340 4.23 -26.02 -7.66
CA GLN A 340 4.49 -27.44 -7.53
C GLN A 340 5.99 -27.70 -7.73
N GLU A 341 6.67 -28.26 -6.72
CA GLU A 341 8.08 -28.63 -6.79
C GLU A 341 8.31 -29.87 -5.93
N GLY A 342 9.08 -30.83 -6.46
CA GLY A 342 9.32 -32.11 -5.75
C GLY A 342 8.06 -32.90 -5.46
N GLY A 343 7.04 -32.78 -6.32
CA GLY A 343 5.75 -33.48 -6.12
C GLY A 343 4.87 -32.87 -5.03
N PHE A 344 5.12 -31.64 -4.57
CA PHE A 344 4.28 -31.01 -3.55
C PHE A 344 4.00 -29.53 -3.84
N TRP A 345 2.88 -29.03 -3.34
CA TRP A 345 2.47 -27.63 -3.51
C TRP A 345 3.04 -26.76 -2.40
N TRP A 346 3.93 -25.85 -2.77
CA TRP A 346 4.55 -24.87 -1.89
C TRP A 346 3.92 -23.49 -2.03
N ALA A 347 3.97 -22.70 -0.97
CA ALA A 347 3.54 -21.30 -1.03
C ALA A 347 4.37 -20.51 -2.05
N SER A 348 3.76 -19.50 -2.66
CA SER A 348 4.46 -18.55 -3.51
C SER A 348 5.54 -17.80 -2.73
N PRO A 349 6.64 -17.35 -3.36
CA PRO A 349 7.69 -16.60 -2.68
C PRO A 349 7.15 -15.29 -2.06
N VAL A 350 6.11 -14.71 -2.67
CA VAL A 350 5.43 -13.54 -2.12
C VAL A 350 4.69 -13.89 -0.83
N GLN A 351 3.97 -15.01 -0.78
CA GLN A 351 3.31 -15.46 0.46
C GLN A 351 4.33 -15.80 1.56
N VAL A 352 5.45 -16.45 1.22
CA VAL A 352 6.57 -16.70 2.14
C VAL A 352 7.10 -15.40 2.74
N TYR A 353 7.41 -14.42 1.89
CA TYR A 353 7.90 -13.11 2.34
C TYR A 353 6.92 -12.46 3.34
N LEU A 354 5.63 -12.44 3.01
CA LEU A 354 4.62 -11.78 3.85
C LEU A 354 4.41 -12.47 5.20
N GLU A 355 4.40 -13.80 5.24
CA GLU A 355 4.31 -14.55 6.51
C GLU A 355 5.56 -14.35 7.39
N LEU A 356 6.75 -14.39 6.79
CA LEU A 356 8.00 -14.18 7.54
C LEU A 356 8.11 -12.75 8.07
N MET A 357 7.69 -11.75 7.29
CA MET A 357 7.67 -10.36 7.76
C MET A 357 6.74 -10.16 8.97
N ALA A 358 5.65 -10.93 9.04
CA ALA A 358 4.73 -10.93 10.18
C ALA A 358 5.25 -11.73 11.39
N GLY A 359 6.32 -12.52 11.21
CA GLY A 359 6.95 -13.33 12.25
C GLY A 359 7.85 -12.53 13.20
N ASP A 360 8.70 -13.29 13.90
CA ASP A 360 9.68 -12.76 14.84
C ASP A 360 10.89 -12.10 14.14
N LYS A 361 11.88 -11.67 14.93
CA LYS A 361 13.08 -11.01 14.39
C LYS A 361 13.85 -11.91 13.39
N ARG A 362 13.98 -13.21 13.68
CA ARG A 362 14.71 -14.14 12.83
C ARG A 362 13.96 -14.41 11.53
N ASP A 363 12.65 -14.48 11.61
CA ASP A 363 11.79 -14.61 10.43
C ASP A 363 11.92 -13.39 9.52
N ARG A 364 11.91 -12.18 10.08
CA ARG A 364 12.11 -10.94 9.32
C ARG A 364 13.49 -10.86 8.67
N GLU A 365 14.55 -11.26 9.37
CA GLU A 365 15.90 -11.34 8.78
C GLU A 365 15.95 -12.32 7.60
N THR A 366 15.22 -13.45 7.69
CA THR A 366 15.10 -14.41 6.59
C THR A 366 14.23 -13.86 5.45
N ALA A 367 13.18 -13.09 5.77
CA ALA A 367 12.31 -12.45 4.80
C ALA A 367 13.08 -11.52 3.85
N GLU A 368 14.13 -10.85 4.32
CA GLU A 368 15.00 -10.02 3.47
C GLU A 368 15.76 -10.83 2.41
N GLN A 369 16.11 -12.09 2.70
CA GLN A 369 16.67 -13.00 1.68
C GLN A 369 15.60 -13.33 0.62
N VAL A 370 14.36 -13.60 1.04
CA VAL A 370 13.23 -13.86 0.14
C VAL A 370 12.90 -12.61 -0.69
N LYS A 371 12.94 -11.41 -0.09
CA LYS A 371 12.80 -10.13 -0.81
C LYS A 371 13.87 -10.01 -1.88
N SER A 372 15.13 -10.28 -1.54
CA SER A 372 16.24 -10.25 -2.49
C SER A 372 16.05 -11.24 -3.65
N PHE A 373 15.54 -12.45 -3.35
CA PHE A 373 15.17 -13.44 -4.36
C PHE A 373 14.10 -12.89 -5.32
N LEU A 374 13.01 -12.33 -4.78
CA LEU A 374 11.91 -11.75 -5.56
C LEU A 374 12.38 -10.62 -6.48
N LEU A 375 13.20 -9.70 -5.97
CA LEU A 375 13.69 -8.55 -6.74
C LEU A 375 14.60 -8.97 -7.90
N LYS A 376 15.51 -9.92 -7.66
CA LYS A 376 16.34 -10.51 -8.72
C LYS A 376 15.51 -11.19 -9.80
N ASP A 377 14.43 -11.87 -9.41
CA ASP A 377 13.53 -12.54 -10.35
C ASP A 377 12.80 -11.52 -11.25
N ILE A 378 12.36 -10.40 -10.67
CA ILE A 378 11.75 -9.28 -11.42
C ILE A 378 12.74 -8.67 -12.41
N GLU A 379 13.99 -8.44 -11.99
CA GLU A 379 15.03 -7.89 -12.86
C GLU A 379 15.31 -8.81 -14.05
N ARG A 380 15.37 -10.12 -13.81
CA ARG A 380 15.53 -11.13 -14.86
C ARG A 380 14.39 -11.13 -15.86
N VAL A 381 13.14 -10.97 -15.42
CA VAL A 381 11.96 -10.94 -16.31
C VAL A 381 11.83 -9.61 -17.08
N ARG A 382 12.48 -8.54 -16.62
CA ARG A 382 12.51 -7.24 -17.30
C ARG A 382 13.54 -7.16 -18.44
N GLN A 383 14.58 -7.99 -18.40
CA GLN A 383 15.56 -8.16 -19.47
C GLN A 383 14.99 -9.05 -20.57
#